data_AF-A0A940ZPX8-F1
#
_entry.id   AF-A0A940ZPX8-F1
#
_cell.length_a   1.000
_cell.length_b   1.000
_cell.length_c   1.000
_cell.angle_alpha   90.00
_cell.angle_beta   90.00
_cell.angle_gamma   90.00
#
_symmetry.space_group_name_H-M   'P 1'
#
loop_
_entity.id
_entity.type
_entity.pdbx_description
1 polymer ?
#
loop_
_entity_poly.entity_id
_entity_poly.type
_entity_poly.pdbx_seq_one_letter_code
_entity_poly.pdbx_strand_id
1 'polypeptide(L)'
;MVTVADKLKDRIEIFVDGKKVTKQHLKVIKFVNNGNEPIRIEDFDKPVKICFGENAEIYESMVTGKPKDLEVDITDFINYLEIKPLLLNPLDSFSVRVLVNSTDELNIEGRIAGVSQIKGITRHVEDFVPQVEFRFGNGLKATIGFEHPKKIYRIKKN
;
A
#
# COMPACT_ATOMS: atom_id res chain seq x y z
N MET A 1 6.83 8.94 10.93
CA MET A 1 6.73 9.70 12.19
C MET A 1 6.63 11.19 11.88
N VAL A 2 5.54 11.85 12.30
CA VAL A 2 5.43 13.32 12.35
C VAL A 2 6.37 13.80 13.46
N THR A 3 7.55 14.32 13.11
CA THR A 3 8.42 14.97 14.10
C THR A 3 8.01 16.43 14.20
N VAL A 4 6.84 16.64 14.78
CA VAL A 4 6.53 17.90 15.43
C VAL A 4 7.40 17.94 16.67
N ALA A 5 8.18 19.02 16.86
CA ALA A 5 8.90 19.24 18.11
C ALA A 5 7.92 18.95 19.25
N ASP A 6 8.22 18.01 20.15
CA ASP A 6 7.23 17.33 21.01
C ASP A 6 6.24 18.27 21.72
N LYS A 7 6.63 19.53 21.93
CA LYS A 7 5.79 20.62 22.46
C LYS A 7 4.60 21.06 21.60
N LEU A 8 4.50 20.66 20.34
CA LEU A 8 3.48 21.14 19.40
C LEU A 8 2.51 20.05 18.93
N LYS A 9 2.74 18.77 19.27
CA LYS A 9 1.91 17.63 18.81
C LYS A 9 0.45 17.76 19.26
N ASP A 10 0.23 18.35 20.43
CA ASP A 10 -1.10 18.52 21.01
C ASP A 10 -1.85 19.76 20.48
N ARG A 11 -1.22 20.56 19.61
CA ARG A 11 -1.76 21.85 19.13
C ARG A 11 -2.05 21.87 17.62
N ILE A 12 -1.83 20.77 16.91
CA ILE A 12 -1.98 20.68 15.46
C ILE A 12 -3.07 19.66 15.14
N GLU A 13 -4.13 20.13 14.51
CA GLU A 13 -5.19 19.31 13.94
C GLU A 13 -5.08 19.36 12.42
N ILE A 14 -5.03 18.20 11.77
CA ILE A 14 -5.00 18.11 10.31
C ILE A 14 -6.42 17.83 9.84
N PHE A 15 -6.91 18.60 8.86
CA PHE A 15 -8.20 18.41 8.24
C PHE A 15 -8.02 18.12 6.75
N VAL A 16 -8.72 17.11 6.23
CA VAL A 16 -8.84 16.81 4.80
C VAL A 16 -10.33 16.80 4.48
N ASP A 17 -10.77 17.64 3.53
CA ASP A 17 -12.19 17.85 3.18
C ASP A 17 -13.11 18.11 4.39
N GLY A 18 -12.60 18.88 5.36
CA GLY A 18 -13.33 19.24 6.58
C GLY A 18 -13.40 18.13 7.64
N LYS A 19 -12.81 16.95 7.41
CA LYS A 19 -12.71 15.86 8.39
C LYS A 19 -11.39 15.90 9.13
N LYS A 20 -11.44 15.88 10.47
CA LYS A 20 -10.26 15.81 11.34
C LYS A 20 -9.58 14.44 11.17
N VAL A 21 -8.32 14.47 10.76
CA VAL A 21 -7.46 13.30 10.58
C VAL A 21 -6.76 13.00 11.90
N THR A 22 -7.17 11.93 12.60
CA THR A 22 -6.70 11.65 13.97
C THR A 22 -5.60 10.61 14.09
N LYS A 23 -5.29 9.83 13.06
CA LYS A 23 -4.09 8.97 12.89
C LYS A 23 -4.22 8.21 11.56
N GLN A 24 -3.41 8.58 10.57
CA GLN A 24 -3.35 7.86 9.30
C GLN A 24 -2.04 7.07 9.21
N HIS A 25 -2.13 5.89 8.61
CA HIS A 25 -1.02 5.00 8.37
C HIS A 25 -0.84 4.81 6.87
N LEU A 26 0.39 4.97 6.38
CA LEU A 26 0.74 4.69 4.99
C LEU A 26 1.21 3.25 4.87
N LYS A 27 0.40 2.37 4.28
CA LYS A 27 0.80 0.98 4.00
C LYS A 27 1.37 0.86 2.60
N VAL A 28 2.56 0.27 2.47
CA VAL A 28 3.21 -0.01 1.18
C VAL A 28 3.31 -1.52 0.98
N ILE A 29 2.58 -2.04 0.00
CA ILE A 29 2.39 -3.46 -0.25
C ILE A 29 2.97 -3.77 -1.62
N LYS A 30 4.02 -4.60 -1.68
CA LYS A 30 4.63 -5.00 -2.96
C LYS A 30 4.18 -6.40 -3.36
N PHE A 31 3.64 -6.56 -4.55
CA PHE A 31 3.37 -7.87 -5.16
C PHE A 31 4.46 -8.21 -6.17
N VAL A 32 4.86 -9.47 -6.22
CA VAL A 32 5.87 -9.97 -7.17
C VAL A 32 5.43 -11.35 -7.65
N ASN A 33 5.40 -11.56 -8.97
CA ASN A 33 5.39 -12.92 -9.51
C ASN A 33 6.81 -13.49 -9.35
N ASN A 34 6.98 -14.43 -8.41
CA ASN A 34 8.26 -15.07 -8.14
C ASN A 34 8.29 -16.54 -8.61
N GLY A 35 7.29 -16.96 -9.39
CA GLY A 35 7.31 -18.20 -10.13
C GLY A 35 8.15 -18.11 -11.40
N ASN A 36 8.26 -19.23 -12.10
CA ASN A 36 8.87 -19.35 -13.42
C ASN A 36 7.86 -19.23 -14.57
N GLU A 37 6.56 -19.23 -14.27
CA GLU A 37 5.49 -19.09 -15.26
C GLU A 37 4.78 -17.73 -15.18
N PRO A 38 4.32 -17.18 -16.31
CA PRO A 38 3.39 -16.06 -16.31
C PRO A 38 2.06 -16.38 -15.64
N ILE A 39 1.52 -15.41 -14.93
CA ILE A 39 0.14 -15.40 -14.43
C ILE A 39 -0.67 -14.57 -15.42
N ARG A 40 -1.58 -15.20 -16.15
CA ARG A 40 -2.44 -14.55 -17.14
C ARG A 40 -3.75 -14.11 -16.49
N ILE A 41 -4.47 -13.23 -17.17
CA ILE A 41 -5.77 -12.70 -16.71
C ILE A 41 -6.76 -13.83 -16.43
N GLU A 42 -6.78 -14.84 -17.29
CA GLU A 42 -7.63 -16.03 -17.20
C GLU A 42 -7.22 -17.00 -16.08
N ASP A 43 -6.03 -16.86 -15.49
CA ASP A 43 -5.64 -17.67 -14.34
C ASP A 43 -6.35 -17.22 -13.05
N PHE A 44 -6.91 -16.01 -13.01
CA PHE A 44 -7.62 -15.51 -11.84
C PHE A 44 -9.03 -16.07 -11.78
N ASP A 45 -9.25 -17.00 -10.85
CA ASP A 45 -10.61 -17.44 -10.46
C ASP A 45 -11.31 -16.33 -9.64
N LYS A 46 -10.53 -15.61 -8.83
CA LYS A 46 -11.00 -14.43 -8.09
C LYS A 46 -9.94 -13.31 -8.13
N PRO A 47 -10.36 -12.04 -8.20
CA PRO A 47 -9.48 -10.89 -8.02
C PRO A 47 -8.68 -10.98 -6.72
N VAL A 48 -7.55 -10.29 -6.66
CA VAL A 48 -6.77 -10.20 -5.42
C VAL A 48 -7.34 -9.06 -4.58
N LYS A 49 -7.72 -9.36 -3.34
CA LYS A 49 -8.30 -8.41 -2.41
C LYS A 49 -7.34 -8.15 -1.25
N ILE A 50 -7.12 -6.88 -0.93
CA ILE A 50 -6.32 -6.42 0.21
C ILE A 50 -7.28 -5.87 1.27
N CYS A 51 -7.48 -6.59 2.36
CA CYS A 51 -8.38 -6.22 3.44
C CYS A 51 -7.59 -5.54 4.57
N PHE A 52 -8.05 -4.36 5.02
CA PHE A 52 -7.35 -3.56 6.03
C PHE A 52 -7.94 -3.66 7.45
N GLY A 53 -8.98 -4.49 7.64
CA GLY A 53 -9.73 -4.62 8.89
C GLY A 53 -11.16 -4.09 8.75
N GLU A 54 -12.07 -4.51 9.62
CA GLU A 54 -13.50 -4.15 9.52
C GLU A 54 -13.74 -2.66 9.76
N ASN A 55 -12.96 -2.04 10.65
CA ASN A 55 -13.08 -0.63 11.02
C ASN A 55 -12.15 0.29 10.22
N ALA A 56 -11.51 -0.23 9.16
CA ALA A 56 -10.60 0.54 8.34
C ALA A 56 -11.35 1.42 7.34
N GLU A 57 -10.86 2.63 7.14
CA GLU A 57 -11.27 3.57 6.09
C GLU A 57 -10.04 3.92 5.24
N ILE A 58 -10.13 3.60 3.95
CA ILE A 58 -9.13 3.99 2.95
C ILE A 58 -9.42 5.42 2.51
N TYR A 59 -8.43 6.30 2.62
CA TYR A 59 -8.52 7.69 2.18
C TYR A 59 -7.99 7.88 0.76
N GLU A 60 -6.89 7.20 0.44
CA GLU A 60 -6.21 7.34 -0.84
C GLU A 60 -5.43 6.06 -1.14
N SER A 61 -5.40 5.67 -2.41
CA SER A 61 -4.57 4.59 -2.90
C SER A 61 -3.82 5.01 -4.17
N MET A 62 -2.61 4.48 -4.35
CA MET A 62 -1.81 4.69 -5.55
C MET A 62 -1.06 3.40 -5.89
N VAL A 63 -1.01 3.09 -7.18
CA VAL A 63 -0.32 1.91 -7.70
C VAL A 63 0.84 2.28 -8.61
N THR A 64 1.90 1.49 -8.57
CA THR A 64 3.07 1.63 -9.44
C THR A 64 3.53 0.26 -9.92
N GLY A 65 3.72 0.10 -11.23
CA GLY A 65 4.15 -1.14 -11.88
C GLY A 65 5.64 -1.17 -12.24
N LYS A 66 6.18 -2.39 -12.38
CA LYS A 66 7.48 -2.73 -12.97
C LYS A 66 7.29 -3.99 -13.82
N PRO A 67 7.52 -3.93 -15.14
CA PRO A 67 8.08 -2.81 -15.92
C PRO A 67 7.15 -1.58 -15.96
N LYS A 68 7.65 -0.43 -16.49
CA LYS A 68 6.96 0.87 -16.38
C LYS A 68 5.58 0.88 -17.07
N ASP A 69 5.42 0.03 -18.06
CA ASP A 69 4.23 -0.23 -18.86
C ASP A 69 3.30 -1.31 -18.25
N LEU A 70 3.63 -1.86 -17.07
CA LEU A 70 2.71 -2.73 -16.35
C LEU A 70 1.53 -1.92 -15.81
N GLU A 71 0.40 -2.01 -16.50
CA GLU A 71 -0.87 -1.44 -16.07
C GLU A 71 -1.50 -2.28 -14.96
N VAL A 72 -1.86 -1.62 -13.86
CA VAL A 72 -2.49 -2.27 -12.70
C VAL A 72 -3.73 -1.49 -12.35
N ASP A 73 -4.88 -2.12 -12.56
CA ASP A 73 -6.16 -1.56 -12.16
C ASP A 73 -6.49 -1.96 -10.73
N ILE A 74 -6.81 -0.96 -9.91
CA ILE A 74 -7.36 -1.16 -8.57
C ILE A 74 -8.74 -0.52 -8.46
N THR A 75 -9.57 -1.09 -7.59
CA THR A 75 -10.87 -0.54 -7.22
C THR A 75 -10.92 -0.38 -5.71
N ASP A 76 -11.24 0.84 -5.28
CA ASP A 76 -11.23 1.23 -3.88
C ASP A 76 -12.60 1.02 -3.26
N PHE A 77 -12.64 0.30 -2.15
CA PHE A 77 -13.80 0.18 -1.28
C PHE A 77 -13.48 0.79 0.08
N ILE A 78 -14.46 0.85 0.97
CA ILE A 78 -14.31 1.52 2.27
C ILE A 78 -13.11 0.96 3.05
N ASN A 79 -13.03 -0.37 3.16
CA ASN A 79 -12.07 -1.06 4.03
C ASN A 79 -11.18 -2.09 3.32
N TYR A 80 -11.26 -2.16 2.00
CA TYR A 80 -10.43 -3.04 1.18
C TYR A 80 -10.15 -2.46 -0.21
N LEU A 81 -9.12 -3.00 -0.86
CA LEU A 81 -8.82 -2.75 -2.28
C LEU A 81 -8.96 -4.04 -3.06
N GLU A 82 -9.49 -3.96 -4.27
CA GLU A 82 -9.45 -5.06 -5.24
C GLU A 82 -8.47 -4.73 -6.36
N ILE A 83 -7.56 -5.65 -6.65
CA ILE A 83 -6.69 -5.61 -7.82
C ILE A 83 -7.36 -6.48 -8.88
N LYS A 84 -7.67 -5.86 -10.03
CA LYS A 84 -8.26 -6.59 -11.15
C LYS A 84 -7.27 -7.62 -11.70
N PRO A 85 -7.77 -8.73 -12.29
CA PRO A 85 -6.92 -9.67 -13.02
C PRO A 85 -6.01 -8.96 -14.02
N LEU A 86 -4.73 -9.32 -14.04
CA LEU A 86 -3.71 -8.72 -14.89
C LEU A 86 -2.64 -9.73 -15.29
N LEU A 87 -1.96 -9.48 -16.40
CA LEU A 87 -0.81 -10.27 -16.81
C LEU A 87 0.41 -9.93 -15.94
N LEU A 88 0.99 -10.93 -15.29
CA LEU A 88 2.27 -10.81 -14.57
C LEU A 88 3.25 -11.85 -15.08
N ASN A 89 4.26 -11.42 -15.83
CA ASN A 89 5.37 -12.27 -16.21
C ASN A 89 6.25 -12.57 -14.98
N PRO A 90 7.13 -13.59 -15.04
CA PRO A 90 8.12 -13.81 -14.00
C PRO A 90 8.91 -12.52 -13.69
N LEU A 91 9.04 -12.22 -12.40
CA LEU A 91 9.68 -11.02 -11.84
C LEU A 91 8.94 -9.69 -12.02
N ASP A 92 7.85 -9.66 -12.78
CA ASP A 92 6.96 -8.49 -12.79
C ASP A 92 6.49 -8.21 -11.36
N SER A 93 6.42 -6.93 -11.05
CA SER A 93 6.04 -6.49 -9.71
C SER A 93 5.32 -5.17 -9.74
N PHE A 94 4.40 -5.00 -8.81
CA PHE A 94 3.77 -3.70 -8.57
C PHE A 94 3.72 -3.42 -7.08
N SER A 95 3.57 -2.15 -6.72
CA SER A 95 3.40 -1.70 -5.34
C SER A 95 2.14 -0.88 -5.20
N VAL A 96 1.33 -1.20 -4.20
CA VAL A 96 0.16 -0.43 -3.78
C VAL A 96 0.54 0.36 -2.53
N ARG A 97 0.38 1.68 -2.60
CA ARG A 97 0.53 2.60 -1.46
C ARG A 97 -0.86 3.04 -1.04
N VAL A 98 -1.19 2.89 0.24
CA VAL A 98 -2.54 3.13 0.74
C VAL A 98 -2.48 3.94 2.02
N LEU A 99 -3.24 5.03 2.08
CA LEU A 99 -3.47 5.81 3.28
C LEU A 99 -4.73 5.30 3.97
N VAL A 100 -4.60 4.77 5.18
CA VAL A 100 -5.70 4.11 5.91
C VAL A 100 -5.65 4.46 7.41
N ASN A 101 -6.80 4.55 8.08
CA ASN A 101 -6.87 4.82 9.54
C ASN A 101 -6.68 3.57 10.44
N SER A 102 -6.23 2.44 9.89
CA SER A 102 -6.09 1.19 10.65
C SER A 102 -4.64 0.76 10.82
N THR A 103 -4.30 0.35 12.05
CA THR A 103 -3.04 -0.32 12.41
C THR A 103 -3.08 -1.83 12.22
N ASP A 104 -4.24 -2.40 11.88
CA ASP A 104 -4.45 -3.84 11.88
C ASP A 104 -3.53 -4.55 10.86
N GLU A 105 -3.28 -5.83 11.12
CA GLU A 105 -2.65 -6.67 10.12
C GLU A 105 -3.55 -6.80 8.90
N LEU A 106 -2.99 -6.54 7.72
CA LEU A 106 -3.74 -6.67 6.48
C LEU A 106 -3.86 -8.15 6.08
N ASN A 107 -5.06 -8.53 5.61
CA ASN A 107 -5.33 -9.85 5.03
C ASN A 107 -5.30 -9.75 3.50
N ILE A 108 -4.78 -10.77 2.82
CA ILE A 108 -4.82 -10.86 1.35
C ILE A 108 -5.60 -12.09 0.95
N GLU A 109 -6.62 -11.86 0.13
CA GLU A 109 -7.47 -12.89 -0.43
C GLU A 109 -7.30 -12.91 -1.95
N GLY A 110 -7.56 -14.07 -2.56
CA GLY A 110 -7.48 -14.24 -4.01
C GLY A 110 -7.34 -15.72 -4.37
N ARG A 111 -7.67 -16.05 -5.62
CA ARG A 111 -7.51 -17.41 -6.15
C ARG A 111 -6.99 -17.34 -7.57
N ILE A 112 -5.82 -17.95 -7.77
CA ILE A 112 -5.10 -17.96 -9.05
C ILE A 112 -4.73 -19.41 -9.37
N ALA A 113 -4.97 -19.84 -10.60
CA ALA A 113 -4.60 -21.16 -11.09
C ALA A 113 -3.09 -21.41 -10.93
N GLY A 114 -2.73 -22.60 -10.43
CA GLY A 114 -1.34 -22.96 -10.17
C GLY A 114 -0.68 -22.26 -8.97
N VAL A 115 -1.41 -21.38 -8.25
CA VAL A 115 -0.91 -20.70 -7.04
C VAL A 115 -1.64 -21.26 -5.82
N SER A 116 -0.90 -21.94 -4.93
CA SER A 116 -1.48 -22.51 -3.72
C SER A 116 -1.83 -21.45 -2.67
N GLN A 117 -0.99 -20.44 -2.50
CA GLN A 117 -1.16 -19.35 -1.54
C GLN A 117 -0.44 -18.07 -1.99
N ILE A 118 -1.06 -16.91 -1.70
CA ILE A 118 -0.38 -15.60 -1.77
C ILE A 118 0.30 -15.37 -0.41
N LYS A 119 1.63 -15.44 -0.38
CA LYS A 119 2.37 -15.40 0.90
C LYS A 119 2.91 -14.01 1.18
N GLY A 120 2.53 -13.45 2.33
CA GLY A 120 3.15 -12.25 2.88
C GLY A 120 4.51 -12.56 3.52
N ILE A 121 5.50 -11.73 3.22
CA ILE A 121 6.79 -11.71 3.89
C ILE A 121 6.98 -10.31 4.43
N THR A 122 7.03 -10.19 5.76
CA THR A 122 7.45 -8.95 6.40
C THR A 122 8.95 -8.83 6.22
N ARG A 123 9.40 -7.79 5.53
CA ARG A 123 10.82 -7.46 5.46
C ARG A 123 10.97 -6.07 6.05
N HIS A 124 11.82 -5.92 7.07
CA HIS A 124 12.29 -4.59 7.44
C HIS A 124 13.11 -4.09 6.25
N VAL A 125 12.52 -3.19 5.47
CA VAL A 125 13.19 -2.50 4.38
C VAL A 125 13.32 -1.07 4.86
N GLU A 126 14.56 -0.64 5.12
CA GLU A 126 14.90 0.72 5.56
C GLU A 126 14.67 1.77 4.46
N ASP A 127 14.36 1.33 3.24
CA ASP A 127 14.29 2.19 2.07
C ASP A 127 12.88 2.68 1.78
N PHE A 128 12.69 3.98 2.06
CA PHE A 128 11.63 4.91 1.64
C PHE A 128 10.71 5.39 2.77
N VAL A 129 11.18 6.42 3.47
CA VAL A 129 10.34 7.36 4.24
C VAL A 129 9.95 8.49 3.29
N PRO A 130 8.75 8.52 2.68
CA PRO A 130 8.33 9.69 1.93
C PRO A 130 8.35 10.90 2.86
N GLN A 131 8.99 11.98 2.40
CA GLN A 131 9.10 13.24 3.13
C GLN A 131 8.31 14.32 2.39
N VAL A 132 7.37 14.97 3.07
CA VAL A 132 6.69 16.17 2.55
C VAL A 132 7.30 17.39 3.24
N GLU A 133 7.92 18.30 2.47
CA GLU A 133 8.50 19.56 2.96
C GLU A 133 7.49 20.71 2.81
N PHE A 134 7.09 21.33 3.91
CA PHE A 134 6.33 22.58 3.93
C PHE A 134 7.30 23.74 4.15
N ARG A 135 7.22 24.77 3.31
CA ARG A 135 7.98 26.03 3.46
C ARG A 135 7.03 27.16 3.83
N PHE A 136 7.29 27.80 4.96
CA PHE A 136 6.54 28.95 5.43
C PHE A 136 7.25 30.25 5.03
N GLY A 137 6.50 31.33 4.80
CA GLY A 137 7.03 32.61 4.32
C GLY A 137 8.04 33.30 5.26
N ASN A 138 8.16 32.85 6.51
CA ASN A 138 9.16 33.30 7.48
C ASN A 138 10.45 32.45 7.46
N GLY A 139 10.60 31.54 6.49
CA GLY A 139 11.76 30.67 6.36
C GLY A 139 11.72 29.38 7.19
N LEU A 140 10.66 29.16 8.00
CA LEU A 140 10.47 27.89 8.70
C LEU A 140 10.22 26.76 7.70
N LYS A 141 10.75 25.59 8.03
CA LYS A 141 10.56 24.34 7.30
C LYS A 141 9.97 23.29 8.22
N ALA A 142 8.95 22.58 7.75
CA ALA A 142 8.44 21.39 8.42
C ALA A 142 8.52 20.20 7.47
N THR A 143 8.97 19.06 7.98
CA THR A 143 9.08 17.82 7.20
C THR A 143 8.24 16.73 7.84
N ILE A 144 7.34 16.12 7.08
CA ILE A 144 6.56 14.96 7.52
C ILE A 144 7.17 13.71 6.91
N GLY A 145 7.71 12.81 7.75
CA GLY A 145 8.15 11.48 7.33
C GLY A 145 7.14 10.40 7.70
N PHE A 146 6.95 9.39 6.84
CA PHE A 146 6.15 8.19 7.17
C PHE A 146 7.10 7.01 7.42
N GLU A 147 7.11 6.46 8.64
CA GLU A 147 7.88 5.25 8.94
C GLU A 147 6.92 4.08 8.88
N HIS A 148 7.10 3.18 7.90
CA HIS A 148 6.34 1.94 7.88
C HIS A 148 7.19 0.78 7.35
N PRO A 149 7.13 -0.39 8.01
CA PRO A 149 7.76 -1.60 7.48
C PRO A 149 7.09 -1.99 6.15
N LYS A 150 7.91 -2.29 5.15
CA LYS A 150 7.44 -2.74 3.83
C LYS A 150 7.07 -4.23 3.88
N LYS A 151 5.81 -4.57 3.65
CA LYS A 151 5.42 -5.98 3.44
C LYS A 151 5.54 -6.34 1.95
N ILE A 152 6.19 -7.47 1.65
CA ILE A 152 6.35 -8.00 0.30
C ILE A 152 5.52 -9.29 0.19
N TYR A 153 4.58 -9.31 -0.73
CA TYR A 153 3.77 -10.47 -1.05
C TYR A 153 4.29 -11.13 -2.31
N ARG A 154 4.44 -12.45 -2.24
CA ARG A 154 4.95 -13.29 -3.33
C ARG A 154 3.82 -14.15 -3.88
N ILE A 155 3.71 -14.16 -5.20
CA ILE A 155 2.78 -15.01 -5.95
C ILE A 155 3.62 -16.00 -6.73
N LYS A 156 3.55 -17.28 -6.35
CA LYS A 156 4.31 -18.36 -6.99
C LYS A 156 3.36 -19.28 -7.74
N LYS A 157 3.45 -19.28 -9.06
CA LYS A 157 2.87 -20.31 -9.94
C LYS A 157 3.94 -21.41 -10.15
N ASN A 158 3.55 -22.67 -10.00
CA ASN A 158 4.42 -23.85 -10.19
C ASN A 158 4.27 -24.44 -11.58
#